data_AF-A0A1H7Q6Y5-F1
#
_entry.id   AF-A0A1H7Q6Y5-F1
#
_cell.length_a   1.000
_cell.length_b   1.000
_cell.length_c   1.000
_cell.angle_alpha   90.00
_cell.angle_beta   90.00
_cell.angle_gamma   90.00
#
_symmetry.space_group_name_H-M   'P 1'
#
loop_
_entity.id
_entity.type
_entity.pdbx_description
1 polymer ?
#
loop_
_entity_poly.entity_id
_entity_poly.type
_entity_poly.pdbx_seq_one_letter_code
_entity_poly.pdbx_strand_id
1 'polypeptide(L)'
;MVAPFLKWVGGKRQLLDAISSMKPAQFGSYYEPFVGGGAVLFHLQPKRATINDANAELINVYNVIRNTPNELVEDLVTHENEADYFYRIRALDRLPAYADLPAVRRASRLIYLNKTCYNGLYRVNSAGEFNTPFGRYKNPNFINAPTIKAVSKYLNTPTIRILNVDYEKALADASRNDFVYLDPPYHPVSQTANFTGYVQGGWDEDDQIRLRNVCDELNARGVKFLLSNSATPFIGDLYANYRIHTVKATRSVNSDAAKRGEVDEYLICNYG
;
A
#
# COMPACT_ATOMS: atom_id res chain seq x y z
N MET A 1 -10.32 12.79 10.68
CA MET A 1 -10.53 12.49 9.24
C MET A 1 -9.94 11.12 8.96
N VAL A 2 -10.60 10.30 8.14
CA VAL A 2 -10.05 9.00 7.69
C VAL A 2 -8.95 9.30 6.67
N ALA A 3 -7.73 8.85 6.92
CA ALA A 3 -6.57 9.13 6.09
C ALA A 3 -5.49 8.05 6.30
N PRO A 4 -4.55 7.89 5.35
CA PRO A 4 -3.42 6.98 5.50
C PRO A 4 -2.66 7.21 6.82
N PHE A 5 -2.49 6.14 7.60
CA PHE A 5 -1.76 6.16 8.86
C PHE A 5 -0.26 5.85 8.68
N LEU A 6 0.16 5.23 7.57
CA LEU A 6 1.55 5.01 7.20
C LEU A 6 1.96 5.87 6.00
N LYS A 7 3.25 6.23 5.92
CA LYS A 7 3.89 6.60 4.65
C LYS A 7 4.23 5.30 3.94
N TRP A 8 3.66 5.08 2.77
CA TRP A 8 3.87 3.83 2.03
C TRP A 8 4.51 4.11 0.68
N VAL A 9 5.39 3.20 0.25
CA VAL A 9 6.01 3.27 -1.08
C VAL A 9 4.90 3.18 -2.13
N GLY A 10 5.00 4.00 -3.17
CA GLY A 10 3.97 4.04 -4.22
C GLY A 10 2.69 4.80 -3.82
N GLY A 11 2.66 5.47 -2.67
CA GLY A 11 1.47 6.18 -2.17
C GLY A 11 0.83 7.12 -3.19
N LYS A 12 -0.39 6.79 -3.61
CA LYS A 12 -1.13 7.44 -4.72
C LYS A 12 -1.71 8.81 -4.44
N ARG A 13 -1.24 9.51 -3.40
CA ARG A 13 -1.79 10.82 -3.00
C ARG A 13 -1.82 11.85 -4.13
N GLN A 14 -0.83 11.84 -5.02
CA GLN A 14 -0.74 12.75 -6.17
C GLN A 14 -1.68 12.35 -7.32
N LEU A 15 -2.07 11.08 -7.39
CA LEU A 15 -2.92 10.54 -8.46
C LEU A 15 -4.37 10.38 -8.03
N LEU A 16 -4.73 10.76 -6.80
CA LEU A 16 -6.09 10.58 -6.27
C LEU A 16 -7.15 11.24 -7.17
N ASP A 17 -6.90 12.45 -7.66
CA ASP A 17 -7.87 13.16 -8.50
C ASP A 17 -8.07 12.45 -9.85
N ALA A 18 -7.00 11.96 -10.47
CA ALA A 18 -7.05 11.20 -11.71
C ALA A 18 -7.78 9.86 -11.51
N ILE A 19 -7.40 9.10 -10.47
CA ILE A 19 -8.03 7.82 -10.11
C ILE A 19 -9.52 8.02 -9.79
N SER A 20 -9.85 9.05 -9.00
CA SER A 20 -11.22 9.35 -8.60
C SER A 20 -12.09 9.80 -9.78
N SER A 21 -11.51 10.50 -10.76
CA SER A 21 -12.20 10.88 -12.00
C SER A 21 -12.42 9.69 -12.95
N MET A 22 -11.52 8.71 -12.93
CA MET A 22 -11.60 7.52 -13.80
C MET A 22 -12.38 6.36 -13.20
N LYS A 23 -12.68 6.36 -11.90
CA LYS A 23 -13.49 5.29 -11.30
C LYS A 23 -14.90 5.27 -11.91
N PRO A 24 -15.58 4.10 -11.96
CA PRO A 24 -16.98 4.04 -12.38
C PRO A 24 -17.87 4.96 -11.52
N ALA A 25 -18.84 5.62 -12.15
CA ALA A 25 -19.79 6.49 -11.44
C ALA A 25 -20.55 5.74 -10.34
N GLN A 26 -20.87 4.46 -10.59
CA GLN A 26 -21.49 3.54 -9.65
C GLN A 26 -20.80 2.18 -9.71
N PHE A 27 -20.66 1.56 -8.54
CA PHE A 27 -20.16 0.20 -8.35
C PHE A 27 -20.76 -0.39 -7.06
N GLY A 28 -20.84 -1.71 -6.99
CA GLY A 28 -21.37 -2.47 -5.85
C GLY A 28 -20.38 -2.52 -4.69
N SER A 29 -19.35 -3.36 -4.83
CA SER A 29 -18.25 -3.49 -3.87
C SER A 29 -16.94 -3.00 -4.48
N TYR A 30 -16.08 -2.44 -3.64
CA TYR A 30 -14.74 -2.02 -4.00
C TYR A 30 -13.71 -3.08 -3.62
N TYR A 31 -12.73 -3.33 -4.48
CA TYR A 31 -11.62 -4.24 -4.19
C TYR A 31 -10.30 -3.50 -4.38
N GLU A 32 -9.39 -3.63 -3.41
CA GLU A 32 -8.02 -3.09 -3.50
C GLU A 32 -7.05 -4.17 -2.99
N PRO A 33 -6.60 -5.08 -3.87
CA PRO A 33 -5.86 -6.25 -3.44
C PRO A 33 -4.37 -5.98 -3.13
N PHE A 34 -3.91 -4.77 -3.43
CA PHE A 34 -2.60 -4.20 -3.10
C PHE A 34 -2.80 -2.91 -2.29
N VAL A 35 -3.42 -2.99 -1.11
CA VAL A 35 -3.89 -1.80 -0.39
C VAL A 35 -2.75 -0.89 0.06
N GLY A 36 -1.59 -1.43 0.41
CA GLY A 36 -0.48 -0.64 0.93
C GLY A 36 -0.92 0.35 2.02
N GLY A 37 -0.59 1.64 1.85
CA GLY A 37 -1.01 2.70 2.76
C GLY A 37 -2.49 3.10 2.70
N GLY A 38 -3.28 2.54 1.78
CA GLY A 38 -4.72 2.76 1.66
C GLY A 38 -5.11 4.14 1.15
N ALA A 39 -4.25 4.77 0.34
CA ALA A 39 -4.49 6.13 -0.14
C ALA A 39 -5.81 6.25 -0.92
N VAL A 40 -6.08 5.30 -1.82
CA VAL A 40 -7.31 5.30 -2.63
C VAL A 40 -8.50 4.86 -1.78
N LEU A 41 -8.39 3.77 -1.00
CA LEU A 41 -9.40 3.36 -0.04
C LEU A 41 -9.91 4.51 0.84
N PHE A 42 -9.01 5.24 1.50
CA PHE A 42 -9.38 6.28 2.45
C PHE A 42 -9.83 7.59 1.79
N HIS A 43 -9.50 7.79 0.50
CA HIS A 43 -10.06 8.88 -0.29
C HIS A 43 -11.48 8.56 -0.74
N LEU A 44 -11.73 7.35 -1.25
CA LEU A 44 -13.04 6.95 -1.79
C LEU A 44 -14.05 6.57 -0.69
N GLN A 45 -13.58 6.02 0.43
CA GLN A 45 -14.38 5.52 1.57
C GLN A 45 -15.62 4.71 1.13
N PRO A 46 -15.46 3.70 0.26
CA PRO A 46 -16.58 2.88 -0.18
C PRO A 46 -17.27 2.22 1.01
N LYS A 47 -18.60 2.10 0.93
CA LYS A 47 -19.41 1.47 1.99
C LYS A 47 -19.15 -0.04 2.07
N ARG A 48 -18.86 -0.69 0.94
CA ARG A 48 -18.54 -2.12 0.83
C ARG A 48 -17.17 -2.26 0.19
N ALA A 49 -16.24 -2.91 0.88
CA ALA A 49 -14.88 -3.08 0.38
C ALA A 49 -14.23 -4.38 0.83
N THR A 50 -13.36 -4.91 -0.02
CA THR A 50 -12.39 -5.95 0.32
C THR A 50 -11.01 -5.40 0.05
N ILE A 51 -10.20 -5.26 1.10
CA ILE A 51 -8.80 -4.87 0.98
C ILE A 51 -7.89 -6.05 1.28
N ASN A 52 -6.76 -6.11 0.59
CA ASN A 52 -5.75 -7.13 0.78
C ASN A 52 -4.35 -6.55 0.59
N ASP A 53 -3.36 -7.20 1.17
CA ASP A 53 -1.95 -7.02 0.84
C ASP A 53 -1.22 -8.33 1.15
N ALA A 54 -0.13 -8.61 0.44
CA ALA A 54 0.73 -9.76 0.75
C ALA A 54 1.52 -9.53 2.06
N ASN A 55 1.78 -8.27 2.42
CA ASN A 55 2.55 -7.93 3.62
C ASN A 55 1.74 -8.17 4.91
N ALA A 56 2.06 -9.26 5.61
CA ALA A 56 1.40 -9.64 6.86
C ALA A 56 1.61 -8.63 8.01
N GLU A 57 2.78 -7.97 8.09
CA GLU A 57 3.03 -6.92 9.09
C GLU A 57 2.10 -5.72 8.86
N LEU A 58 1.89 -5.33 7.60
CA LEU A 58 0.97 -4.26 7.23
C LEU A 58 -0.49 -4.64 7.56
N ILE A 59 -0.93 -5.84 7.18
CA ILE A 59 -2.30 -6.29 7.47
C ILE A 59 -2.53 -6.45 8.97
N ASN A 60 -1.51 -6.83 9.74
CA ASN A 60 -1.56 -6.78 11.20
C ASN A 60 -1.86 -5.36 11.72
N VAL A 61 -1.27 -4.30 11.13
CA VAL A 61 -1.60 -2.91 11.51
C VAL A 61 -3.07 -2.58 11.22
N TYR A 62 -3.58 -2.93 10.04
CA TYR A 62 -4.99 -2.71 9.71
C TYR A 62 -5.92 -3.41 10.71
N ASN A 63 -5.63 -4.66 11.06
CA ASN A 63 -6.40 -5.44 12.03
C ASN A 63 -6.33 -4.86 13.45
N VAL A 64 -5.15 -4.44 13.91
CA VAL A 64 -4.99 -3.81 15.23
C VAL A 64 -5.73 -2.46 15.28
N ILE A 65 -5.65 -1.64 14.24
CA ILE A 65 -6.41 -0.38 14.18
C ILE A 65 -7.92 -0.67 14.19
N ARG A 66 -8.39 -1.70 13.48
CA ARG A 66 -9.81 -2.10 13.50
C ARG A 66 -10.23 -2.55 14.90
N ASN A 67 -9.48 -3.44 15.54
CA ASN A 67 -9.97 -4.18 16.71
C ASN A 67 -9.59 -3.56 18.06
N THR A 68 -8.38 -3.03 18.18
CA THR A 68 -7.81 -2.55 19.46
C THR A 68 -7.12 -1.18 19.31
N PRO A 69 -7.82 -0.14 18.80
CA PRO A 69 -7.22 1.16 18.50
C PRO A 69 -6.71 1.92 19.73
N ASN A 70 -7.32 1.72 20.90
CA ASN A 70 -6.91 2.40 22.13
C ASN A 70 -5.61 1.80 22.68
N GLU A 71 -5.50 0.46 22.75
CA GLU A 71 -4.27 -0.22 23.15
C GLU A 71 -3.11 0.13 22.22
N LEU A 72 -3.37 0.27 20.91
CA LEU A 72 -2.37 0.76 19.97
C LEU A 72 -1.88 2.17 20.30
N VAL A 73 -2.80 3.09 20.62
CA VAL A 73 -2.43 4.46 21.00
C VAL A 73 -1.63 4.47 22.29
N GLU A 74 -2.02 3.66 23.28
CA GLU A 74 -1.32 3.53 24.56
C GLU A 74 0.11 3.00 24.37
N ASP A 75 0.29 1.96 23.56
CA ASP A 75 1.62 1.42 23.26
C ASP A 75 2.47 2.42 22.47
N LEU A 76 1.89 3.13 21.49
CA LEU A 76 2.58 4.15 20.71
C LEU A 76 3.13 5.31 21.57
N VAL A 77 2.45 5.67 22.66
CA VAL A 77 2.91 6.71 23.60
C VAL A 77 4.21 6.32 24.31
N THR A 78 4.51 5.02 24.41
CA THR A 78 5.73 4.52 25.07
C THR A 78 6.99 4.63 24.23
N HIS A 79 6.86 4.99 22.95
CA HIS A 79 7.99 5.14 22.05
C HIS A 79 8.74 6.46 22.22
N GLU A 80 10.06 6.39 22.10
CA GLU A 80 10.96 7.55 22.21
C GLU A 80 11.53 7.91 20.83
N ASN A 81 11.74 9.20 20.57
CA ASN A 81 12.30 9.70 19.32
C ASN A 81 13.84 9.87 19.40
N GLU A 82 14.51 8.85 19.91
CA GLU A 82 15.97 8.84 20.09
C GLU A 82 16.62 7.77 19.21
N ALA A 83 17.83 8.03 18.72
CA ALA A 83 18.50 7.16 17.74
C ALA A 83 18.77 5.76 18.29
N ASP A 84 19.26 5.65 19.53
CA ASP A 84 19.56 4.36 20.17
C ASP A 84 18.28 3.56 20.42
N TYR A 85 17.22 4.23 20.88
CA TYR A 85 15.90 3.64 21.03
C TYR A 85 15.38 3.10 19.68
N PHE A 86 15.47 3.91 18.62
CA PHE A 86 15.06 3.51 17.28
C PHE A 86 15.77 2.23 16.82
N TYR A 87 17.09 2.15 16.96
CA TYR A 87 17.84 0.97 16.51
C TYR A 87 17.54 -0.27 17.36
N ARG A 88 17.27 -0.12 18.65
CA ARG A 88 16.80 -1.22 19.52
C ARG A 88 15.44 -1.75 19.06
N ILE A 89 14.46 -0.87 18.83
CA ILE A 89 13.14 -1.28 18.33
C ILE A 89 13.24 -1.88 16.92
N ARG A 90 14.08 -1.31 16.05
CA ARG A 90 14.36 -1.87 14.72
C ARG A 90 14.97 -3.26 14.80
N ALA A 91 15.75 -3.58 15.84
CA ALA A 91 16.38 -4.89 16.00
C ALA A 91 15.46 -6.01 16.47
N LEU A 92 14.23 -5.70 16.89
CA LEU A 92 13.31 -6.71 17.40
C LEU A 92 12.98 -7.82 16.39
N ASP A 93 12.89 -7.51 15.09
CA ASP A 93 12.57 -8.49 14.03
C ASP A 93 13.69 -9.51 13.75
N ARG A 94 14.85 -9.33 14.38
CA ARG A 94 15.99 -10.26 14.31
C ARG A 94 15.97 -11.29 15.44
N LEU A 95 15.08 -11.11 16.42
CA LEU A 95 14.98 -11.98 17.58
C LEU A 95 13.99 -13.11 17.30
N PRO A 96 14.28 -14.37 17.70
CA PRO A 96 13.35 -15.49 17.51
C PRO A 96 11.96 -15.23 18.10
N ALA A 97 11.91 -14.54 19.25
CA ALA A 97 10.66 -14.21 19.96
C ALA A 97 9.84 -13.09 19.28
N TYR A 98 10.29 -12.52 18.15
CA TYR A 98 9.54 -11.47 17.46
C TYR A 98 8.17 -11.95 16.99
N ALA A 99 8.11 -13.18 16.48
CA ALA A 99 6.88 -13.78 15.97
C ALA A 99 5.80 -13.91 17.06
N ASP A 100 6.25 -14.12 18.31
CA ASP A 100 5.40 -14.28 19.49
C ASP A 100 5.02 -12.96 20.17
N LEU A 101 5.54 -11.82 19.69
CA LEU A 101 5.14 -10.53 20.24
C LEU A 101 3.64 -10.28 20.00
N PRO A 102 2.94 -9.67 20.98
CA PRO A 102 1.55 -9.28 20.81
C PRO A 102 1.34 -8.47 19.52
N ALA A 103 0.25 -8.75 18.81
CA ALA A 103 -0.12 -8.08 17.55
C ALA A 103 -0.04 -6.56 17.65
N VAL A 104 -0.54 -5.99 18.77
CA VAL A 104 -0.50 -4.55 19.06
C VAL A 104 0.94 -4.02 19.09
N ARG A 105 1.88 -4.71 19.74
CA ARG A 105 3.29 -4.29 19.80
C ARG A 105 3.98 -4.34 18.46
N ARG A 106 3.69 -5.36 17.65
CA ARG A 106 4.18 -5.44 16.26
C ARG A 106 3.64 -4.31 15.39
N ALA A 107 2.34 -4.00 15.53
CA ALA A 107 1.72 -2.90 14.79
C ALA A 107 2.25 -1.52 15.22
N SER A 108 2.36 -1.29 16.52
CA SER A 108 2.93 -0.09 17.12
C SER A 108 4.36 0.14 16.66
N ARG A 109 5.20 -0.91 16.73
CA ARG A 109 6.56 -0.92 16.17
C ARG A 109 6.58 -0.48 14.71
N LEU A 110 5.73 -1.05 13.86
CA LEU A 110 5.72 -0.71 12.43
C LEU A 110 5.38 0.76 12.19
N ILE A 111 4.34 1.28 12.85
CA ILE A 111 3.94 2.70 12.76
C ILE A 111 5.07 3.60 13.26
N TYR A 112 5.65 3.28 14.41
CA TYR A 112 6.77 4.03 14.98
C TYR A 112 7.96 4.09 14.01
N LEU A 113 8.44 2.94 13.54
CA LEU A 113 9.57 2.87 12.61
C LEU A 113 9.25 3.62 11.32
N ASN A 114 8.06 3.46 10.76
CA ASN A 114 7.66 4.16 9.54
C ASN A 114 7.65 5.69 9.70
N LYS A 115 7.29 6.20 10.88
CA LYS A 115 7.19 7.65 11.11
C LYS A 115 8.49 8.29 11.56
N THR A 116 9.45 7.48 12.01
CA THR A 116 10.74 7.93 12.53
C THR A 116 11.93 7.61 11.62
N CYS A 117 11.81 6.64 10.72
CA CYS A 117 12.86 6.27 9.77
C CYS A 117 13.00 7.26 8.61
N TYR A 118 14.15 7.20 7.92
CA TYR A 118 14.46 8.06 6.80
C TYR A 118 13.36 8.02 5.71
N ASN A 119 12.80 9.18 5.39
CA ASN A 119 11.70 9.39 4.44
C ASN A 119 10.40 8.60 4.71
N GLY A 120 10.29 7.94 5.86
CA GLY A 120 9.22 6.99 6.14
C GLY A 120 9.16 5.82 5.15
N LEU A 121 10.33 5.42 4.66
CA LEU A 121 10.48 4.34 3.71
C LEU A 121 10.37 2.99 4.43
N TYR A 122 9.31 2.23 4.15
CA TYR A 122 9.28 0.81 4.48
C TYR A 122 10.18 0.03 3.51
N ARG A 123 11.20 -0.63 4.05
CA ARG A 123 12.13 -1.46 3.28
C ARG A 123 12.67 -2.57 4.17
N VAL A 124 12.77 -3.76 3.60
CA VAL A 124 13.32 -4.94 4.26
C VAL A 124 14.54 -5.47 3.51
N ASN A 125 15.38 -6.25 4.17
CA ASN A 125 16.43 -7.03 3.50
C ASN A 125 15.86 -8.37 2.97
N SER A 126 16.71 -9.20 2.38
CA SER A 126 16.33 -10.54 1.89
C SER A 126 15.82 -11.48 2.99
N ALA A 127 16.16 -11.22 4.26
CA ALA A 127 15.66 -11.95 5.42
C ALA A 127 14.31 -11.41 5.95
N GLY A 128 13.73 -10.38 5.30
CA GLY A 128 12.49 -9.76 5.76
C GLY A 128 12.65 -8.76 6.91
N GLU A 129 13.88 -8.42 7.29
CA GLU A 129 14.15 -7.52 8.41
C GLU A 129 14.13 -6.05 7.98
N PHE A 130 13.49 -5.19 8.77
CA PHE A 130 13.44 -3.75 8.51
C PHE A 130 14.84 -3.14 8.56
N ASN A 131 15.23 -2.43 7.48
CA ASN A 131 16.61 -1.95 7.31
C ASN A 131 16.73 -0.44 6.98
N THR A 132 15.65 0.33 7.03
CA THR A 132 15.72 1.79 6.86
C THR A 132 16.36 2.44 8.09
N PRO A 133 17.30 3.40 7.93
CA PRO A 133 17.95 4.09 9.05
C PRO A 133 17.04 5.13 9.71
N PHE A 134 17.45 5.65 10.87
CA PHE A 134 16.73 6.70 11.59
C PHE A 134 16.69 8.01 10.78
N GLY A 135 15.53 8.65 10.72
CA GLY A 135 15.25 9.82 9.88
C GLY A 135 15.51 11.18 10.54
N ARG A 136 15.78 11.22 11.85
CA ARG A 136 16.08 12.45 12.62
C ARG A 136 15.01 13.55 12.50
N TYR A 137 13.74 13.17 12.44
CA TYR A 137 12.63 14.12 12.50
C TYR A 137 12.55 14.75 13.89
N LYS A 138 12.33 16.07 13.98
CA LYS A 138 12.17 16.75 15.27
C LYS A 138 10.90 16.31 16.01
N ASN A 139 9.76 16.30 15.32
CA ASN A 139 8.45 15.98 15.88
C ASN A 139 7.68 14.98 14.98
N PRO A 140 8.08 13.69 14.94
CA PRO A 140 7.36 12.70 14.16
C PRO A 140 5.99 12.40 14.78
N ASN A 141 4.91 12.59 14.03
CA ASN A 141 3.56 12.29 14.49
C ASN A 141 3.23 10.80 14.31
N PHE A 142 3.79 9.94 15.17
CA PHE A 142 3.54 8.50 15.15
C PHE A 142 2.32 8.05 15.96
N ILE A 143 1.80 8.88 16.87
CA ILE A 143 0.65 8.52 17.71
C ILE A 143 -0.67 8.79 16.98
N ASN A 144 -0.81 9.94 16.30
CA ASN A 144 -2.01 10.44 15.60
C ASN A 144 -3.35 9.74 15.97
N ALA A 145 -3.72 9.80 17.25
CA ALA A 145 -4.89 9.12 17.79
C ALA A 145 -6.21 9.50 17.07
N PRO A 146 -6.44 10.77 16.66
CA PRO A 146 -7.62 11.12 15.88
C PRO A 146 -7.73 10.37 14.55
N THR A 147 -6.62 10.18 13.82
CA THR A 147 -6.61 9.40 12.58
C THR A 147 -6.83 7.92 12.87
N ILE A 148 -6.15 7.34 13.86
CA ILE A 148 -6.32 5.93 14.23
C ILE A 148 -7.79 5.63 14.58
N LYS A 149 -8.42 6.45 15.42
CA LYS A 149 -9.83 6.29 15.80
C LYS A 149 -10.79 6.46 14.62
N ALA A 150 -10.51 7.41 13.72
CA ALA A 150 -11.32 7.60 12.52
C ALA A 150 -11.22 6.41 11.55
N VAL A 151 -10.01 5.88 11.32
CA VAL A 151 -9.78 4.69 10.48
C VAL A 151 -10.43 3.47 11.12
N SER A 152 -10.27 3.28 12.43
CA SER A 152 -10.93 2.20 13.18
C SER A 152 -12.44 2.21 12.98
N LYS A 153 -13.08 3.38 13.12
CA LYS A 153 -14.53 3.54 12.87
C LYS A 153 -14.91 3.13 11.44
N TYR A 154 -14.12 3.53 10.44
CA TYR A 154 -14.38 3.18 9.04
C TYR A 154 -14.24 1.67 8.80
N LEU A 155 -13.13 1.06 9.25
CA LEU A 155 -12.84 -0.37 9.07
C LEU A 155 -13.81 -1.29 9.83
N ASN A 156 -14.48 -0.79 10.86
CA ASN A 156 -15.55 -1.51 11.56
C ASN A 156 -16.92 -1.46 10.87
N THR A 157 -17.03 -0.78 9.72
CA THR A 157 -18.22 -0.92 8.88
C THR A 157 -18.37 -2.41 8.50
N PRO A 158 -19.52 -3.07 8.76
CA PRO A 158 -19.64 -4.54 8.67
C PRO A 158 -19.27 -5.13 7.31
N THR A 159 -19.38 -4.32 6.26
CA THR A 159 -19.12 -4.67 4.87
C THR A 159 -17.67 -4.42 4.42
N ILE A 160 -16.75 -4.18 5.36
CA ILE A 160 -15.31 -4.05 5.10
C ILE A 160 -14.60 -5.34 5.50
N ARG A 161 -14.02 -6.02 4.50
CA ARG A 161 -13.20 -7.22 4.64
C ARG A 161 -11.73 -6.85 4.52
N ILE A 162 -10.91 -7.41 5.41
CA ILE A 162 -9.45 -7.25 5.40
C ILE A 162 -8.89 -8.66 5.22
N LEU A 163 -8.11 -8.87 4.17
CA LEU A 163 -7.48 -10.14 3.84
C LEU A 163 -5.95 -10.02 3.85
N ASN A 164 -5.28 -11.15 4.02
CA ASN A 164 -3.84 -11.29 3.82
C ASN A 164 -3.59 -12.60 3.07
N VAL A 165 -3.83 -12.56 1.76
CA VAL A 165 -3.72 -13.68 0.83
C VAL A 165 -3.09 -13.20 -0.48
N ASP A 166 -2.80 -14.12 -1.38
CA ASP A 166 -2.43 -13.77 -2.76
C ASP A 166 -3.54 -12.93 -3.42
N TYR A 167 -3.15 -11.94 -4.23
CA TYR A 167 -4.07 -10.96 -4.82
C TYR A 167 -5.13 -11.61 -5.71
N GLU A 168 -4.85 -12.75 -6.34
CA GLU A 168 -5.81 -13.50 -7.14
C GLU A 168 -6.95 -14.03 -6.26
N LYS A 169 -6.58 -14.61 -5.11
CA LYS A 169 -7.54 -15.14 -4.14
C LYS A 169 -8.39 -14.04 -3.53
N ALA A 170 -7.83 -12.84 -3.34
CA ALA A 170 -8.58 -11.68 -2.85
C ALA A 170 -9.67 -11.21 -3.83
N LEU A 171 -9.58 -11.59 -5.11
CA LEU A 171 -10.50 -11.20 -6.19
C LEU A 171 -11.48 -12.31 -6.60
N ALA A 172 -11.41 -13.49 -5.96
CA ALA A 172 -12.25 -14.64 -6.29
C ALA A 172 -13.76 -14.30 -6.27
N ASP A 173 -14.20 -13.50 -5.29
CA ASP A 173 -15.61 -13.15 -5.10
C ASP A 173 -16.08 -11.91 -5.90
N ALA A 174 -15.19 -11.25 -6.66
CA ALA A 174 -15.57 -10.05 -7.41
C ALA A 174 -16.64 -10.34 -8.49
N SER A 175 -17.48 -9.38 -8.83
CA SER A 175 -18.59 -9.60 -9.76
C SER A 175 -18.79 -8.43 -10.71
N ARG A 176 -19.62 -8.61 -11.75
CA ARG A 176 -19.84 -7.64 -12.85
C ARG A 176 -20.11 -6.20 -12.39
N ASN A 177 -20.69 -6.01 -11.22
CA ASN A 177 -21.04 -4.68 -10.70
C ASN A 177 -19.97 -4.09 -9.78
N ASP A 178 -18.92 -4.84 -9.45
CA ASP A 178 -17.85 -4.41 -8.56
C ASP A 178 -16.77 -3.62 -9.31
N PHE A 179 -15.99 -2.88 -8.53
CA PHE A 179 -14.85 -2.11 -9.02
C PHE A 179 -13.57 -2.55 -8.32
N VAL A 180 -12.55 -2.88 -9.10
CA VAL A 180 -11.24 -3.30 -8.63
C VAL A 180 -10.21 -2.23 -8.93
N TYR A 181 -9.48 -1.75 -7.92
CA TYR A 181 -8.32 -0.90 -8.09
C TYR A 181 -7.04 -1.69 -7.83
N LEU A 182 -6.17 -1.77 -8.83
CA LEU A 182 -4.93 -2.54 -8.80
C LEU A 182 -3.73 -1.59 -8.77
N ASP A 183 -2.92 -1.68 -7.72
CA ASP A 183 -1.68 -0.90 -7.58
C ASP A 183 -0.49 -1.81 -7.21
N PRO A 184 -0.05 -2.68 -8.14
CA PRO A 184 1.03 -3.61 -7.89
C PRO A 184 2.37 -2.88 -7.70
N PRO A 185 3.43 -3.57 -7.25
CA PRO A 185 4.79 -3.10 -7.46
C PRO A 185 5.03 -2.78 -8.95
N TYR A 186 5.60 -1.60 -9.22
CA TYR A 186 5.76 -1.12 -10.60
C TYR A 186 6.89 -1.82 -11.34
N HIS A 187 6.75 -1.94 -12.65
CA HIS A 187 7.85 -2.33 -13.51
C HIS A 187 8.99 -1.29 -13.45
N PRO A 188 10.26 -1.72 -13.39
CA PRO A 188 11.38 -0.79 -13.29
C PRO A 188 11.52 0.06 -14.56
N VAL A 189 11.49 1.39 -14.39
CA VAL A 189 11.74 2.33 -15.51
C VAL A 189 13.17 2.29 -16.06
N SER A 190 14.11 1.68 -15.33
CA SER A 190 15.46 1.34 -15.79
C SER A 190 16.05 0.20 -14.95
N GLN A 191 17.05 -0.51 -15.47
CA GLN A 191 17.76 -1.57 -14.73
C GLN A 191 18.41 -1.07 -13.42
N THR A 192 18.74 0.23 -13.34
CA THR A 192 19.30 0.89 -12.14
C THR A 192 18.24 1.46 -11.20
N ALA A 193 16.97 1.51 -11.61
CA ALA A 193 15.83 1.97 -10.82
C ALA A 193 15.05 0.83 -10.15
N ASN A 194 15.66 -0.36 -10.02
CA ASN A 194 15.11 -1.52 -9.32
C ASN A 194 14.86 -1.18 -7.84
N PHE A 195 13.69 -0.62 -7.55
CA PHE A 195 13.23 -0.32 -6.21
C PHE A 195 12.42 -1.48 -5.61
N THR A 196 12.58 -2.73 -6.07
CA THR A 196 11.76 -3.90 -5.65
C THR A 196 12.03 -4.41 -4.22
N GLY A 197 12.92 -3.78 -3.46
CA GLY A 197 13.31 -4.18 -2.09
C GLY A 197 12.23 -4.06 -1.00
N TYR A 198 10.96 -3.81 -1.36
CA TYR A 198 9.83 -3.82 -0.43
C TYR A 198 8.92 -5.05 -0.57
N VAL A 199 9.10 -5.88 -1.61
CA VAL A 199 8.39 -7.16 -1.76
C VAL A 199 9.34 -8.28 -1.36
N GLN A 200 9.02 -8.98 -0.27
CA GLN A 200 9.77 -10.16 0.13
C GLN A 200 9.50 -11.27 -0.89
N GLY A 201 10.56 -11.71 -1.60
CA GLY A 201 10.44 -12.68 -2.70
C GLY A 201 10.57 -12.08 -4.10
N GLY A 202 10.53 -10.75 -4.23
CA GLY A 202 10.60 -10.06 -5.52
C GLY A 202 9.24 -9.80 -6.15
N TRP A 203 9.24 -8.97 -7.19
CA TRP A 203 8.13 -8.77 -8.12
C TRP A 203 8.74 -8.49 -9.49
N ASP A 204 8.58 -9.40 -10.43
CA ASP A 204 9.26 -9.37 -11.73
C ASP A 204 8.27 -9.28 -12.92
N GLU A 205 8.79 -9.49 -14.13
CA GLU A 205 7.97 -9.45 -15.36
C GLU A 205 6.97 -10.60 -15.42
N ASP A 206 7.28 -11.77 -14.86
CA ASP A 206 6.36 -12.91 -14.80
C ASP A 206 5.19 -12.62 -13.85
N ASP A 207 5.45 -11.93 -12.73
CA ASP A 207 4.39 -11.42 -11.85
C ASP A 207 3.49 -10.38 -12.56
N GLN A 208 4.07 -9.48 -13.37
CA GLN A 208 3.28 -8.53 -14.17
C GLN A 208 2.41 -9.27 -15.19
N ILE A 209 2.94 -10.30 -15.87
CA ILE A 209 2.18 -11.13 -16.80
C ILE A 209 1.07 -11.88 -16.07
N ARG A 210 1.35 -12.43 -14.88
CA ARG A 210 0.35 -13.10 -14.04
C ARG A 210 -0.78 -12.14 -13.67
N LEU A 211 -0.45 -10.91 -13.26
CA LEU A 211 -1.45 -9.88 -12.98
C LEU A 211 -2.26 -9.50 -14.24
N ARG A 212 -1.64 -9.43 -15.42
CA ARG A 212 -2.39 -9.21 -16.68
C ARG A 212 -3.38 -10.34 -16.95
N ASN A 213 -3.03 -11.61 -16.71
CA ASN A 213 -3.98 -12.72 -16.84
C ASN A 213 -5.20 -12.55 -15.92
N VAL A 214 -5.01 -12.02 -14.71
CA VAL A 214 -6.12 -11.70 -13.80
C VAL A 214 -6.98 -10.57 -14.33
N CYS A 215 -6.38 -9.53 -14.92
CA CYS A 215 -7.14 -8.48 -15.60
C CYS A 215 -8.01 -9.04 -16.73
N ASP A 216 -7.51 -10.01 -17.50
CA ASP A 216 -8.27 -10.69 -18.56
C ASP A 216 -9.46 -11.49 -17.98
N GLU A 217 -9.25 -12.18 -16.86
CA GLU A 217 -10.33 -12.90 -16.17
C GLU A 217 -11.40 -11.94 -15.62
N LEU A 218 -10.99 -10.85 -14.96
CA LEU A 218 -11.89 -9.80 -14.48
C LEU A 218 -12.71 -9.22 -15.64
N ASN A 219 -12.05 -8.94 -16.76
CA ASN A 219 -12.70 -8.45 -17.97
C ASN A 219 -13.74 -9.44 -18.51
N ALA A 220 -13.39 -10.73 -18.61
CA ALA A 220 -14.31 -11.78 -19.04
C ALA A 220 -15.54 -11.92 -18.12
N ARG A 221 -15.36 -11.71 -16.81
CA ARG A 221 -16.44 -11.67 -15.81
C ARG A 221 -17.27 -10.38 -15.85
N GLY A 222 -16.84 -9.39 -16.64
CA GLY A 222 -17.45 -8.07 -16.72
C GLY A 222 -17.18 -7.20 -15.49
N VAL A 223 -16.18 -7.55 -14.67
CA VAL A 223 -15.74 -6.76 -13.52
C VAL A 223 -14.97 -5.55 -14.05
N LYS A 224 -15.24 -4.37 -13.51
CA LYS A 224 -14.52 -3.15 -13.89
C LYS A 224 -13.23 -3.06 -13.09
N PHE A 225 -12.10 -2.84 -13.76
CA PHE A 225 -10.84 -2.60 -13.08
C PHE A 225 -10.14 -1.32 -13.58
N LEU A 226 -9.41 -0.70 -12.66
CA LEU A 226 -8.44 0.37 -12.94
C LEU A 226 -7.11 -0.06 -12.35
N LEU A 227 -6.05 -0.07 -13.16
CA LEU A 227 -4.71 -0.47 -12.79
C LEU A 227 -3.76 0.71 -12.94
N SER A 228 -2.89 0.94 -11.95
CA SER A 228 -1.79 1.89 -12.05
C SER A 228 -0.44 1.19 -12.20
N ASN A 229 0.42 1.68 -13.10
CA ASN A 229 1.78 1.15 -13.29
C ASN A 229 2.72 2.21 -13.89
N SER A 230 4.00 1.88 -14.02
CA SER A 230 4.97 2.69 -14.74
C SER A 230 4.65 2.79 -16.22
N ALA A 231 4.87 3.97 -16.83
CA ALA A 231 4.76 4.14 -18.28
C ALA A 231 6.01 3.59 -19.01
N THR A 232 6.10 2.28 -19.17
CA THR A 232 7.19 1.61 -19.91
C THR A 232 6.65 0.91 -21.17
N PRO A 233 7.49 0.69 -22.21
CA PRO A 233 7.08 -0.07 -23.39
C PRO A 233 6.54 -1.46 -23.03
N PHE A 234 7.21 -2.17 -22.11
CA PHE A 234 6.76 -3.47 -21.63
C PHE A 234 5.33 -3.45 -21.09
N ILE A 235 5.00 -2.49 -20.20
CA ILE A 235 3.63 -2.37 -19.67
C ILE A 235 2.64 -1.93 -20.76
N GLY A 236 3.03 -1.02 -21.64
CA GLY A 236 2.21 -0.58 -22.76
C GLY A 236 1.81 -1.73 -23.68
N ASP A 237 2.77 -2.57 -24.04
CA ASP A 237 2.56 -3.76 -24.87
C ASP A 237 1.75 -4.83 -24.13
N LEU A 238 2.05 -5.06 -22.85
CA LEU A 238 1.37 -6.06 -22.02
C LEU A 238 -0.14 -5.78 -21.89
N TYR A 239 -0.53 -4.51 -21.84
CA TYR A 239 -1.93 -4.08 -21.68
C TYR A 239 -2.52 -3.43 -22.94
N ALA A 240 -1.95 -3.69 -24.13
CA ALA A 240 -2.35 -3.03 -25.39
C ALA A 240 -3.83 -3.23 -25.78
N ASN A 241 -4.50 -4.26 -25.25
CA ASN A 241 -5.93 -4.53 -25.47
C ASN A 241 -6.87 -3.71 -24.58
N TYR A 242 -6.32 -2.93 -23.65
CA TYR A 242 -7.07 -2.10 -22.71
C TYR A 242 -6.91 -0.61 -23.02
N ARG A 243 -7.73 0.23 -22.38
CA ARG A 243 -7.58 1.68 -22.49
C ARG A 243 -6.46 2.14 -21.57
N ILE A 244 -5.44 2.76 -22.15
CA ILE A 244 -4.27 3.26 -21.44
C ILE A 244 -4.31 4.78 -21.42
N HIS A 245 -4.26 5.35 -20.22
CA HIS A 245 -4.20 6.79 -19.99
C HIS A 245 -2.86 7.14 -19.34
N THR A 246 -2.11 8.06 -19.95
CA THR A 246 -0.88 8.57 -19.36
C THR A 246 -1.19 9.72 -18.42
N VAL A 247 -0.71 9.63 -17.19
CA VAL A 247 -0.78 10.68 -16.18
C VAL A 247 0.61 11.03 -15.69
N LYS A 248 0.77 12.26 -15.20
CA LYS A 248 2.05 12.73 -14.66
C LYS A 248 2.07 12.63 -13.14
N ALA A 249 3.11 11.99 -12.60
CA ALA A 249 3.36 11.91 -11.16
C ALA A 249 4.70 12.56 -10.80
N THR A 250 4.80 13.23 -9.66
CA THR A 250 6.04 13.92 -9.25
C THR A 250 6.86 13.03 -8.31
N ARG A 251 8.04 12.56 -8.74
CA ARG A 251 8.94 11.78 -7.87
C ARG A 251 9.66 12.68 -6.86
N SER A 252 9.05 12.89 -5.69
CA SER A 252 9.60 13.70 -4.60
C SER A 252 10.65 12.96 -3.73
N VAL A 253 10.78 11.64 -3.85
CA VAL A 253 11.58 10.78 -2.94
C VAL A 253 13.00 10.47 -3.48
N ASN A 254 13.41 11.08 -4.60
CA ASN A 254 14.78 10.88 -5.09
C ASN A 254 15.79 11.69 -4.25
N SER A 255 16.87 11.04 -3.81
CA SER A 255 17.96 11.64 -3.04
C SER A 255 18.76 12.66 -3.84
N ASP A 256 18.70 12.59 -5.17
CA ASP A 256 19.30 13.55 -6.09
C ASP A 256 18.25 14.60 -6.55
N ALA A 257 18.49 15.87 -6.21
CA ALA A 257 17.60 16.97 -6.53
C ALA A 257 17.49 17.24 -8.04
N ALA A 258 18.51 16.89 -8.83
CA ALA A 258 18.52 17.06 -10.29
C ALA A 258 17.69 16.02 -11.04
N LYS A 259 17.35 14.89 -10.38
CA LYS A 259 16.50 13.82 -10.93
C LYS A 259 15.06 13.87 -10.40
N ARG A 260 14.68 14.98 -9.74
CA ARG A 260 13.29 15.27 -9.38
C ARG A 260 12.60 15.83 -10.62
N GLY A 261 11.69 15.05 -11.19
CA GLY A 261 10.90 15.43 -12.37
C GLY A 261 9.54 14.74 -12.35
N GLU A 262 8.67 15.17 -13.27
CA GLU A 262 7.47 14.43 -13.60
C GLU A 262 7.86 13.12 -14.28
N VAL A 263 7.30 12.02 -13.81
CA VAL A 263 7.36 10.74 -14.51
C VAL A 263 5.98 10.41 -15.04
N ASP A 264 5.95 9.82 -16.22
CA ASP A 264 4.73 9.29 -16.77
C ASP A 264 4.38 7.98 -16.05
N GLU A 265 3.12 7.86 -15.66
CA GLU A 265 2.50 6.66 -15.13
C GLU A 265 1.30 6.30 -16.00
N TYR A 266 1.01 5.01 -16.13
CA TYR A 266 -0.17 4.53 -16.82
C TYR A 266 -1.30 4.26 -15.83
N LEU A 267 -2.49 4.73 -16.20
CA LEU A 267 -3.77 4.29 -15.66
C LEU A 267 -4.48 3.48 -16.75
N ILE A 268 -4.71 2.20 -16.48
CA ILE A 268 -5.18 1.20 -17.45
C ILE A 268 -6.56 0.70 -17.02
N CYS A 269 -7.55 0.72 -17.90
CA CYS A 269 -8.90 0.26 -17.56
C CYS A 269 -9.60 -0.49 -18.70
N ASN A 270 -10.63 -1.27 -18.35
CA ASN A 270 -11.43 -2.08 -19.29
C ASN A 270 -12.83 -1.50 -19.58
N TYR A 271 -13.07 -0.22 -19.28
CA TYR A 271 -14.41 0.37 -19.38
C TYR A 271 -14.40 1.81 -19.90
N GLY A 272 -15.60 2.26 -20.26
CA GLY A 272 -15.99 3.66 -20.47
C GLY A 272 -16.90 3.86 -21.67
#